data_AF-A0A7K1WXT0-F1
#
_entry.id   AF-A0A7K1WXT0-F1
#
_cell.length_a   1.000
_cell.length_b   1.000
_cell.length_c   1.000
_cell.angle_alpha   90.00
_cell.angle_beta   90.00
_cell.angle_gamma   90.00
#
_symmetry.space_group_name_H-M   'P 1'
#
loop_
_entity.id
_entity.type
_entity.pdbx_description
1 polymer ?
#
loop_
_entity_poly.entity_id
_entity_poly.type
_entity_poly.pdbx_seq_one_letter_code
_entity_poly.pdbx_strand_id
1 'polypeptide(L)'
;MRNLYILFFLFTSAFCYCQTYDFDVVDGVLCNTCWEGPQGPTYNTFEATKFTWSVKQNSTITIASGNKNGYVPNGKNTTSYTNKVFSATSTFLISINSTGSVHYENGSSGPCNTNTSVTATLDNLIINGFAGFSDSPCGITARITNFKPSNLVITNLNLENPNNVCAGEMLNLSVNGAGLYPNVAFHWQYSVDNSTWIDLPTAKNNRTITEFSIQELLGNSHINYFNKPLYFRLGYIGRPFTNTFTINYSPCAPVAERIFYQGPKCNGDNIQAIDVFFDRNLTQNEDISIMYVLNSVTSAISFQNTAIIKSLVFDSAVQKYKYSFTNLGKLENGQTYNIKYQTRLNEQNTGALESTNTPFKYVDPEKLSFNTKGELPSCVGGNDGFIEITITSGTSPFHFYKNQEEIIPEYSNGKYYIRNLSQDNYNIVVTDASGCIDKNAND
;
A
#
# COMPACT_ATOMS: atom_id res chain seq x y z
N MET A 1 17.86 58.25 30.74
CA MET A 1 17.15 56.98 30.53
C MET A 1 15.68 57.21 30.82
N ARG A 2 14.82 57.14 29.79
CA ARG A 2 13.37 57.36 29.91
C ARG A 2 12.72 56.01 29.65
N ASN A 3 12.04 55.44 30.64
CA ASN A 3 11.41 54.13 30.52
C ASN A 3 10.18 54.24 29.60
N LEU A 4 10.17 53.44 28.53
CA LEU A 4 9.07 53.29 27.60
C LEU A 4 8.18 52.14 28.11
N TYR A 5 6.95 52.45 28.52
CA TYR A 5 5.96 51.44 28.89
C TYR A 5 5.06 51.17 27.68
N ILE A 6 5.18 49.97 27.12
CA ILE A 6 4.34 49.50 26.01
C ILE A 6 3.16 48.74 26.63
N LEU A 7 1.95 49.29 26.46
CA LEU A 7 0.69 48.68 26.87
C LEU A 7 0.27 47.64 25.81
N PHE A 8 0.36 46.36 26.15
CA PHE A 8 -0.15 45.28 25.29
C PHE A 8 -1.68 45.20 25.44
N PHE A 9 -2.42 45.58 24.39
CA PHE A 9 -3.81 45.18 24.25
C PHE A 9 -3.87 43.74 23.71
N LEU A 10 -4.13 42.78 24.59
CA LEU A 10 -4.53 41.42 24.21
C LEU A 10 -5.98 41.48 23.71
N PHE A 11 -6.16 41.62 22.40
CA PHE A 11 -7.44 41.29 21.77
C PHE A 11 -7.56 39.76 21.72
N THR A 12 -8.22 39.17 22.71
CA THR A 12 -8.72 37.80 22.61
C THR A 12 -9.93 37.80 21.70
N SER A 13 -9.69 37.84 20.38
CA SER A 13 -10.70 37.30 19.47
C SER A 13 -10.75 35.81 19.74
N ALA A 14 -11.73 35.38 20.53
CA ALA A 14 -12.17 34.00 20.50
C ALA A 14 -12.67 33.76 19.07
N PHE A 15 -11.78 33.32 18.17
CA PHE A 15 -12.21 32.63 16.97
C PHE A 15 -12.99 31.43 17.49
N CYS A 16 -14.32 31.57 17.55
CA CYS A 16 -15.20 30.44 17.68
C CYS A 16 -14.86 29.57 16.48
N TYR A 17 -14.19 28.44 16.69
CA TYR A 17 -13.87 27.48 15.64
C TYR A 17 -15.18 26.86 15.15
N CYS A 18 -15.78 27.63 14.25
CA CYS A 18 -16.99 27.44 13.48
C CYS A 18 -17.00 26.15 12.65
N GLN A 19 -17.42 24.97 13.12
CA GLN A 19 -17.55 23.86 12.17
C GLN A 19 -18.72 24.16 11.24
N THR A 20 -18.51 24.14 9.93
CA THR A 20 -19.58 24.36 8.96
C THR A 20 -19.95 23.07 8.25
N TYR A 21 -21.26 22.84 8.12
CA TYR A 21 -21.80 21.67 7.44
C TYR A 21 -22.85 22.07 6.42
N ASP A 22 -22.89 21.30 5.34
CA ASP A 22 -23.92 21.35 4.32
C ASP A 22 -24.81 20.11 4.48
N PHE A 23 -26.11 20.31 4.32
CA PHE A 23 -27.07 19.22 4.36
C PHE A 23 -28.37 19.63 3.69
N ASP A 24 -29.16 18.64 3.32
CA ASP A 24 -30.52 18.84 2.85
C ASP A 24 -31.51 18.39 3.93
N VAL A 25 -32.64 19.09 4.03
CA VAL A 25 -33.81 18.57 4.71
C VAL A 25 -34.84 18.18 3.66
N VAL A 26 -35.25 16.92 3.71
CA VAL A 26 -36.33 16.37 2.89
C VAL A 26 -37.57 16.22 3.76
N ASP A 27 -38.61 16.99 3.45
CA ASP A 27 -39.88 16.99 4.18
C ASP A 27 -41.08 16.79 3.25
N GLY A 28 -42.13 16.15 3.74
CA GLY A 28 -43.36 15.94 2.98
C GLY A 28 -44.15 14.72 3.43
N VAL A 29 -45.01 14.23 2.54
CA VAL A 29 -45.85 13.05 2.77
C VAL A 29 -45.27 11.88 1.96
N LEU A 30 -45.21 10.72 2.59
CA LEU A 30 -44.56 9.49 2.23
C LEU A 30 -45.51 8.31 2.47
N CYS A 31 -45.92 7.59 1.42
CA CYS A 31 -46.55 6.28 1.59
C CYS A 31 -45.47 5.19 1.67
N ASN A 32 -45.08 4.78 2.88
CA ASN A 32 -44.06 3.74 3.08
C ASN A 32 -44.67 2.35 3.34
N THR A 33 -45.99 2.28 3.56
CA THR A 33 -46.75 1.03 3.78
C THR A 33 -47.66 0.68 2.59
N CYS A 34 -47.41 1.28 1.43
CA CYS A 34 -48.01 0.84 0.17
C CYS A 34 -47.38 -0.51 -0.23
N TRP A 35 -47.76 -1.58 0.47
CA TRP A 35 -47.46 -2.96 0.09
C TRP A 35 -48.11 -3.21 -1.28
N GLU A 36 -47.35 -3.77 -2.22
CA GLU A 36 -47.86 -4.24 -3.52
C GLU A 36 -48.78 -5.46 -3.29
N GLY A 37 -49.99 -5.20 -2.79
CA GLY A 37 -51.11 -6.14 -2.84
C GLY A 37 -51.89 -5.98 -4.15
N PRO A 38 -52.92 -6.80 -4.40
CA PRO A 38 -53.67 -6.83 -5.66
C PRO A 38 -54.49 -5.55 -5.99
N GLN A 39 -54.31 -4.48 -5.23
CA GLN A 39 -54.87 -3.15 -5.41
C GLN A 39 -53.66 -2.20 -5.38
N GLY A 40 -53.36 -1.55 -6.52
CA GLY A 40 -52.15 -0.76 -6.74
C GLY A 40 -51.95 0.46 -5.79
N PRO A 41 -50.96 1.33 -6.06
CA PRO A 41 -50.51 2.35 -5.10
C PRO A 41 -51.65 3.30 -4.70
N THR A 42 -51.98 3.32 -3.41
CA THR A 42 -53.02 4.19 -2.81
C THR A 42 -52.42 5.55 -2.47
N TYR A 43 -52.90 6.65 -3.05
CA TYR A 43 -52.38 7.99 -2.80
C TYR A 43 -53.04 8.63 -1.56
N ASN A 44 -52.28 8.80 -0.47
CA ASN A 44 -52.76 9.55 0.71
C ASN A 44 -52.48 11.05 0.56
N THR A 45 -53.46 11.88 0.94
CA THR A 45 -53.28 13.33 1.03
C THR A 45 -53.39 13.76 2.48
N PHE A 46 -52.51 14.66 2.92
CA PHE A 46 -52.55 15.20 4.27
C PHE A 46 -53.13 16.61 4.25
N GLU A 47 -54.26 16.81 4.93
CA GLU A 47 -54.79 18.14 5.17
C GLU A 47 -54.28 18.63 6.54
N ALA A 48 -53.20 19.40 6.50
CA ALA A 48 -52.52 19.90 7.67
C ALA A 48 -53.27 21.10 8.24
N THR A 49 -53.72 21.03 9.50
CA THR A 49 -53.97 22.28 10.23
C THR A 49 -52.63 22.91 10.62
N LYS A 50 -51.63 22.06 10.92
CA LYS A 50 -50.25 22.46 11.17
C LYS A 50 -49.29 21.27 11.00
N PHE A 51 -48.37 21.36 10.06
CA PHE A 51 -47.17 20.49 10.02
C PHE A 51 -45.94 21.34 10.26
N THR A 52 -45.12 20.94 11.22
CA THR A 52 -43.86 21.61 11.54
C THR A 52 -42.76 20.59 11.75
N TRP A 53 -41.56 20.95 11.35
CA TRP A 53 -40.36 20.19 11.68
C TRP A 53 -39.25 21.15 12.09
N SER A 54 -38.34 20.65 12.93
CA SER A 54 -37.13 21.38 13.31
C SER A 54 -35.95 20.46 13.47
N VAL A 55 -34.79 20.91 13.00
CA VAL A 55 -33.48 20.34 13.31
C VAL A 55 -32.86 21.22 14.37
N LYS A 56 -32.64 20.66 15.56
CA LYS A 56 -32.03 21.36 16.69
C LYS A 56 -30.70 20.75 17.06
N GLN A 57 -29.70 21.60 17.27
CA GLN A 57 -28.43 21.25 17.88
C GLN A 57 -28.57 21.31 19.40
N ASN A 58 -28.09 20.28 20.10
CA ASN A 58 -28.17 20.11 21.55
C ASN A 58 -29.58 20.36 22.10
N SER A 59 -30.60 19.94 21.34
CA SER A 59 -32.03 20.10 21.61
C SER A 59 -32.55 21.54 21.76
N THR A 60 -31.69 22.55 21.64
CA THR A 60 -31.99 23.94 22.03
C THR A 60 -31.82 24.92 20.87
N ILE A 61 -30.75 24.80 20.10
CA ILE A 61 -30.41 25.73 19.02
C ILE A 61 -31.07 25.24 17.72
N THR A 62 -32.02 26.00 17.17
CA THR A 62 -32.68 25.62 15.90
C THR A 62 -31.78 25.99 14.73
N ILE A 63 -31.34 24.99 13.96
CA ILE A 63 -30.45 25.16 12.80
C ILE A 63 -31.26 25.25 11.50
N ALA A 64 -32.36 24.50 11.43
CA ALA A 64 -33.31 24.48 10.33
C ALA A 64 -34.71 24.19 10.87
N SER A 65 -35.73 24.74 10.23
CA SER A 65 -37.11 24.46 10.52
C SER A 65 -37.97 24.72 9.30
N GLY A 66 -39.08 23.99 9.20
CA GLY A 66 -40.09 24.22 8.19
C GLY A 66 -41.48 24.11 8.77
N ASN A 67 -42.43 24.74 8.10
CA ASN A 67 -43.85 24.56 8.38
C ASN A 67 -44.65 24.47 7.08
N LYS A 68 -45.77 23.76 7.13
CA LYS A 68 -46.79 23.73 6.09
C LYS A 68 -48.15 23.75 6.75
N ASN A 69 -49.05 24.55 6.19
CA ASN A 69 -50.45 24.63 6.58
C ASN A 69 -51.30 24.37 5.33
N GLY A 70 -52.46 23.74 5.51
CA GLY A 70 -53.36 23.35 4.44
C GLY A 70 -52.98 22.04 3.77
N TYR A 71 -53.40 21.89 2.52
CA TYR A 71 -53.22 20.67 1.74
C TYR A 71 -51.73 20.42 1.43
N VAL A 72 -51.21 19.29 1.89
CA VAL A 72 -49.87 18.79 1.56
C VAL A 72 -50.03 17.59 0.61
N PRO A 73 -49.78 17.78 -0.69
CA PRO A 73 -49.86 16.68 -1.64
C PRO A 73 -48.81 15.61 -1.34
N ASN A 74 -49.06 14.39 -1.80
CA ASN A 74 -48.05 13.34 -1.84
C ASN A 74 -46.83 13.83 -2.62
N GLY A 75 -45.66 13.81 -1.99
CA GLY A 75 -44.45 14.40 -2.54
C GLY A 75 -43.45 14.82 -1.46
N LYS A 76 -42.21 15.02 -1.89
CA LYS A 76 -41.10 15.46 -1.05
C LYS A 76 -40.57 16.79 -1.55
N ASN A 77 -40.36 17.71 -0.63
CA ASN A 77 -39.60 18.93 -0.88
C ASN A 77 -38.22 18.75 -0.27
N THR A 78 -37.20 19.20 -0.99
CA THR A 78 -35.83 19.21 -0.52
C THR A 78 -35.40 20.66 -0.36
N THR A 79 -34.96 21.02 0.84
CA THR A 79 -34.38 22.34 1.12
C THR A 79 -32.91 22.17 1.49
N SER A 80 -32.03 22.82 0.74
CA SER A 80 -30.58 22.77 0.97
C SER A 80 -30.14 23.86 1.95
N TYR A 81 -29.28 23.48 2.89
CA TYR A 81 -28.66 24.36 3.85
C TYR A 81 -27.14 24.26 3.69
N THR A 82 -26.49 25.40 3.46
CA THR A 82 -25.04 25.48 3.25
C THR A 82 -24.36 26.28 4.36
N ASN A 83 -23.13 25.91 4.69
CA ASN A 83 -22.27 26.58 5.68
C ASN A 83 -22.96 26.79 7.03
N LYS A 84 -23.82 25.86 7.45
CA LYS A 84 -24.47 25.95 8.76
C LYS A 84 -23.47 25.66 9.85
N VAL A 85 -23.50 26.46 10.89
CA VAL A 85 -22.53 26.42 11.99
C VAL A 85 -22.95 25.40 13.05
N PHE A 86 -22.02 24.53 13.45
CA PHE A 86 -22.20 23.49 14.48
C PHE A 86 -21.05 23.50 15.48
N SER A 87 -21.32 23.07 16.71
CA SER A 87 -20.30 22.85 17.72
C SER A 87 -19.76 21.42 17.67
N ALA A 88 -18.49 21.26 18.06
CA ALA A 88 -17.74 20.01 17.91
C ALA A 88 -18.31 18.79 18.67
N THR A 89 -19.15 19.01 19.68
CA THR A 89 -19.72 17.95 20.53
C THR A 89 -21.25 17.92 20.47
N SER A 90 -21.79 18.21 19.28
CA SER A 90 -23.24 18.33 19.11
C SER A 90 -23.95 16.98 19.04
N THR A 91 -25.03 16.87 19.80
CA THR A 91 -26.14 15.98 19.43
C THR A 91 -27.13 16.78 18.61
N PHE A 92 -27.84 16.11 17.71
CA PHE A 92 -28.92 16.75 16.97
C PHE A 92 -30.22 16.04 17.30
N LEU A 93 -31.29 16.82 17.33
CA LEU A 93 -32.65 16.37 17.49
C LEU A 93 -33.43 16.83 16.26
N ILE A 94 -33.94 15.88 15.48
CA ILE A 94 -34.93 16.15 14.45
C ILE A 94 -36.28 15.86 15.07
N SER A 95 -37.16 16.86 15.10
CA SER A 95 -38.52 16.71 15.62
C SER A 95 -39.52 17.05 14.53
N ILE A 96 -40.63 16.31 14.51
CA ILE A 96 -41.81 16.58 13.72
C ILE A 96 -42.98 16.75 14.67
N ASN A 97 -43.77 17.79 14.45
CA ASN A 97 -45.05 17.97 15.09
C ASN A 97 -46.10 18.21 14.01
N SER A 98 -47.11 17.35 13.97
CA SER A 98 -48.23 17.42 13.05
C SER A 98 -49.55 17.43 13.80
N THR A 99 -50.46 18.27 13.33
CA THR A 99 -51.89 18.26 13.70
C THR A 99 -52.71 18.41 12.43
N GLY A 100 -53.77 17.63 12.29
CA GLY A 100 -54.65 17.66 11.12
C GLY A 100 -55.36 16.34 10.89
N SER A 101 -55.73 16.13 9.63
CA SER A 101 -56.42 14.93 9.19
C SER A 101 -55.69 14.32 8.00
N VAL A 102 -55.56 12.99 8.02
CA VAL A 102 -55.16 12.23 6.82
C VAL A 102 -56.43 11.79 6.11
N HIS A 103 -56.46 12.02 4.80
CA HIS A 103 -57.53 11.54 3.93
C HIS A 103 -57.00 10.40 3.08
N TYR A 104 -57.74 9.29 3.12
CA TYR A 104 -57.48 8.08 2.36
C TYR A 104 -58.36 8.05 1.11
N GLU A 105 -57.89 7.42 0.03
CA GLU A 105 -58.64 7.37 -1.24
C GLU A 105 -59.99 6.66 -1.15
N ASN A 106 -60.16 5.77 -0.16
CA ASN A 106 -61.45 5.13 0.13
C ASN A 106 -62.48 6.11 0.73
N GLY A 107 -62.16 7.41 0.81
CA GLY A 107 -63.01 8.47 1.36
C GLY A 107 -63.01 8.55 2.89
N SER A 108 -62.28 7.67 3.57
CA SER A 108 -62.14 7.73 5.02
C SER A 108 -61.12 8.79 5.42
N SER A 109 -61.30 9.36 6.62
CA SER A 109 -60.38 10.31 7.22
C SER A 109 -60.05 9.87 8.63
N GLY A 110 -58.79 10.01 9.03
CA GLY A 110 -58.33 9.74 10.39
C GLY A 110 -57.60 10.94 10.99
N PRO A 111 -57.61 11.11 12.33
CA PRO A 111 -56.82 12.14 12.98
C PRO A 111 -55.33 11.86 12.78
N CYS A 112 -54.57 12.91 12.50
CA CYS A 112 -53.12 12.87 12.44
C CYS A 112 -52.56 13.91 13.41
N ASN A 113 -52.23 13.43 14.60
CA ASN A 113 -51.68 14.22 15.69
C ASN A 113 -50.44 13.52 16.21
N THR A 114 -49.27 13.91 15.72
CA THR A 114 -48.02 13.23 16.08
C THR A 114 -46.95 14.19 16.50
N ASN A 115 -46.15 13.74 17.46
CA ASN A 115 -45.01 14.47 17.99
C ASN A 115 -43.88 13.46 18.19
N THR A 116 -43.05 13.32 17.17
CA THR A 116 -42.00 12.31 17.11
C THR A 116 -40.67 13.01 16.94
N SER A 117 -39.62 12.43 17.50
CA SER A 117 -38.27 12.95 17.34
C SER A 117 -37.23 11.85 17.29
N VAL A 118 -36.17 12.07 16.53
CA VAL A 118 -34.96 11.24 16.51
C VAL A 118 -33.77 12.07 16.91
N THR A 119 -32.93 11.49 17.77
CA THR A 119 -31.62 12.04 18.11
C THR A 119 -30.55 11.25 17.39
N ALA A 120 -29.52 11.91 16.89
CA ALA A 120 -28.25 11.22 16.72
C ALA A 120 -27.05 12.13 17.01
N THR A 121 -25.86 11.54 16.92
CA THR A 121 -24.59 12.22 17.16
C THR A 121 -24.06 12.80 15.85
N LEU A 122 -23.26 13.87 15.95
CA LEU A 122 -22.59 14.45 14.79
C LEU A 122 -21.81 13.39 13.98
N ASP A 123 -21.10 12.48 14.66
CA ASP A 123 -20.36 11.38 14.01
C ASP A 123 -21.28 10.45 13.21
N ASN A 124 -22.43 10.07 13.77
CA ASN A 124 -23.40 9.23 13.06
C ASN A 124 -23.97 9.93 11.83
N LEU A 125 -24.17 11.25 11.88
CA LEU A 125 -24.57 12.01 10.70
C LEU A 125 -23.48 12.10 9.65
N ILE A 126 -22.22 12.28 10.06
CA ILE A 126 -21.10 12.34 9.15
C ILE A 126 -20.91 11.00 8.43
N ILE A 127 -21.04 9.88 9.14
CA ILE A 127 -20.87 8.54 8.58
C ILE A 127 -22.04 8.18 7.66
N ASN A 128 -23.27 8.34 8.15
CA ASN A 128 -24.45 7.89 7.42
C ASN A 128 -24.99 8.91 6.40
N GLY A 129 -24.59 10.18 6.53
CA GLY A 129 -25.14 11.32 5.78
C GLY A 129 -26.65 11.52 5.97
N PHE A 130 -27.25 10.82 6.93
CA PHE A 130 -28.69 10.66 7.07
C PHE A 130 -29.12 10.58 8.53
N ALA A 131 -30.24 11.25 8.83
CA ALA A 131 -31.04 10.96 10.02
C ALA A 131 -32.48 11.43 9.81
N GLY A 132 -33.46 10.67 10.32
CA GLY A 132 -34.86 11.05 10.23
C GLY A 132 -35.77 9.85 10.46
N PHE A 133 -37.06 10.08 10.32
CA PHE A 133 -38.08 9.05 10.45
C PHE A 133 -39.26 9.32 9.50
N SER A 134 -40.08 8.31 9.32
CA SER A 134 -41.43 8.44 8.77
C SER A 134 -42.41 8.12 9.88
N ASP A 135 -43.40 8.98 10.03
CA ASP A 135 -44.40 8.85 11.07
C ASP A 135 -45.67 8.17 10.54
N SER A 136 -46.24 7.27 11.33
CA SER A 136 -47.47 6.53 11.03
C SER A 136 -48.48 6.81 12.14
N PRO A 137 -49.77 7.13 11.85
CA PRO A 137 -50.48 6.95 10.57
C PRO A 137 -50.37 8.13 9.59
N CYS A 138 -49.69 9.21 9.98
CA CYS A 138 -49.65 10.45 9.21
C CYS A 138 -48.99 10.31 7.83
N GLY A 139 -48.11 9.32 7.65
CA GLY A 139 -47.28 9.19 6.45
C GLY A 139 -46.35 10.39 6.26
N ILE A 140 -46.06 11.17 7.29
CA ILE A 140 -45.26 12.39 7.17
C ILE A 140 -43.79 12.05 7.41
N THR A 141 -42.88 12.73 6.70
CA THR A 141 -41.44 12.59 6.91
C THR A 141 -40.76 13.95 7.01
N ALA A 142 -39.71 13.98 7.83
CA ALA A 142 -38.68 15.00 7.82
C ALA A 142 -37.35 14.30 8.13
N ARG A 143 -36.38 14.46 7.24
CA ARG A 143 -35.08 13.78 7.36
C ARG A 143 -33.97 14.64 6.81
N ILE A 144 -32.82 14.59 7.47
CA ILE A 144 -31.56 15.12 6.99
C ILE A 144 -31.00 14.12 5.97
N THR A 145 -30.55 14.63 4.83
CA THR A 145 -29.80 13.88 3.82
C THR A 145 -28.57 14.68 3.38
N ASN A 146 -27.62 14.03 2.71
CA ASN A 146 -26.44 14.67 2.13
C ASN A 146 -25.58 15.45 3.16
N PHE A 147 -25.66 15.06 4.44
CA PHE A 147 -24.93 15.75 5.50
C PHE A 147 -23.42 15.58 5.35
N LYS A 148 -22.69 16.68 5.22
CA LYS A 148 -21.23 16.68 5.06
C LYS A 148 -20.57 17.95 5.61
N PRO A 149 -19.30 17.87 6.03
CA PRO A 149 -18.51 19.08 6.28
C PRO A 149 -18.44 19.97 5.05
N SER A 150 -18.56 21.28 5.22
CA SER A 150 -18.50 22.23 4.12
C SER A 150 -17.05 22.46 3.67
N ASN A 151 -16.85 22.60 2.35
CA ASN A 151 -15.61 23.07 1.73
C ASN A 151 -14.35 22.26 2.07
N LEU A 152 -14.45 20.93 2.26
CA LEU A 152 -13.25 20.09 2.35
C LEU A 152 -12.53 20.01 0.99
N VAL A 153 -11.24 20.32 1.02
CA VAL A 153 -10.32 20.35 -0.11
C VAL A 153 -9.10 19.53 0.26
N ILE A 154 -8.80 18.54 -0.58
CA ILE A 154 -7.61 17.70 -0.47
C ILE A 154 -6.44 18.41 -1.14
N THR A 155 -5.29 18.44 -0.48
CA THR A 155 -4.03 18.93 -1.02
C THR A 155 -2.90 17.94 -0.74
N ASN A 156 -1.83 18.01 -1.53
CA ASN A 156 -0.57 17.35 -1.20
C ASN A 156 0.33 18.36 -0.47
N LEU A 157 0.98 17.95 0.62
CA LEU A 157 1.92 18.78 1.35
C LEU A 157 3.24 19.00 0.58
N ASN A 158 3.54 18.16 -0.42
CA ASN A 158 4.59 18.46 -1.39
C ASN A 158 4.10 19.55 -2.35
N LEU A 159 4.60 20.78 -2.15
CA LEU A 159 4.19 21.95 -2.92
C LEU A 159 4.89 22.10 -4.27
N GLU A 160 6.04 21.45 -4.46
CA GLU A 160 6.80 21.58 -5.71
C GLU A 160 6.13 20.77 -6.83
N ASN A 161 5.69 19.55 -6.52
CA ASN A 161 5.06 18.63 -7.48
C ASN A 161 3.81 17.96 -6.87
N PRO A 162 2.75 18.71 -6.54
CA PRO A 162 1.63 18.18 -5.75
C PRO A 162 0.89 17.02 -6.43
N ASN A 163 0.91 16.97 -7.76
CA ASN A 163 0.19 15.98 -8.56
C ASN A 163 1.11 14.95 -9.20
N ASN A 164 2.44 15.04 -9.09
CA ASN A 164 3.34 14.04 -9.68
C ASN A 164 4.08 13.34 -8.55
N VAL A 165 3.91 12.03 -8.46
CA VAL A 165 4.48 11.23 -7.37
C VAL A 165 5.36 10.15 -7.98
N CYS A 166 6.61 10.13 -7.57
CA CYS A 166 7.55 9.10 -7.99
C CYS A 166 7.42 7.84 -7.14
N ALA A 167 7.77 6.68 -7.71
CA ALA A 167 7.87 5.46 -6.94
C ALA A 167 8.89 5.62 -5.81
N GLY A 168 8.54 5.14 -4.61
CA GLY A 168 9.36 5.30 -3.41
C GLY A 168 9.18 6.62 -2.65
N GLU A 169 8.51 7.62 -3.23
CA GLU A 169 8.17 8.85 -2.51
C GLU A 169 6.97 8.64 -1.59
N MET A 170 6.95 9.41 -0.49
CA MET A 170 5.80 9.48 0.42
C MET A 170 4.79 10.50 -0.10
N LEU A 171 3.58 10.02 -0.40
CA LEU A 171 2.44 10.87 -0.67
C LEU A 171 1.85 11.38 0.64
N ASN A 172 1.85 12.70 0.81
CA ASN A 172 1.39 13.37 2.02
C ASN A 172 0.10 14.15 1.73
N LEU A 173 -1.04 13.47 1.81
CA LEU A 173 -2.34 14.12 1.59
C LEU A 173 -2.82 14.79 2.87
N SER A 174 -3.25 16.03 2.73
CA SER A 174 -3.82 16.85 3.79
C SER A 174 -5.20 17.36 3.36
N VAL A 175 -6.01 17.73 4.33
CA VAL A 175 -7.32 18.36 4.12
C VAL A 175 -7.34 19.66 4.88
N ASN A 176 -7.92 20.70 4.30
CA ASN A 176 -8.22 21.90 5.07
C ASN A 176 -9.20 21.56 6.23
N GLY A 177 -9.06 22.28 7.34
CA GLY A 177 -9.88 22.05 8.53
C GLY A 177 -9.29 21.09 9.56
N ALA A 178 -7.96 20.95 9.58
CA ALA A 178 -7.24 20.28 10.67
C ALA A 178 -7.65 20.83 12.04
N GLY A 179 -8.06 19.95 12.95
CA GLY A 179 -8.51 20.32 14.28
C GLY A 179 -9.88 21.03 14.31
N LEU A 180 -10.50 21.28 13.16
CA LEU A 180 -11.85 21.85 13.09
C LEU A 180 -12.90 20.76 13.17
N TYR A 181 -12.78 19.69 12.38
CA TYR A 181 -13.78 18.62 12.28
C TYR A 181 -13.39 17.37 13.08
N PRO A 182 -14.35 16.54 13.51
CA PRO A 182 -14.04 15.25 14.13
C PRO A 182 -13.35 14.32 13.14
N ASN A 183 -12.51 13.41 13.63
CA ASN A 183 -11.68 12.51 12.83
C ASN A 183 -12.48 11.71 11.78
N VAL A 184 -13.71 11.29 12.12
CA VAL A 184 -14.62 10.55 11.20
C VAL A 184 -14.99 11.35 9.95
N ALA A 185 -14.79 12.67 9.94
CA ALA A 185 -14.97 13.49 8.74
C ALA A 185 -13.98 13.12 7.63
N PHE A 186 -12.76 12.70 8.00
CA PHE A 186 -11.63 12.47 7.10
C PHE A 186 -11.51 11.00 6.70
N HIS A 187 -12.62 10.45 6.20
CA HIS A 187 -12.67 9.08 5.70
C HIS A 187 -12.19 9.01 4.25
N TRP A 188 -10.99 8.48 4.04
CA TRP A 188 -10.27 8.46 2.78
C TRP A 188 -10.59 7.22 1.95
N GLN A 189 -10.80 7.44 0.65
CA GLN A 189 -10.85 6.40 -0.36
C GLN A 189 -9.87 6.69 -1.49
N TYR A 190 -9.36 5.63 -2.10
CA TYR A 190 -8.60 5.71 -3.34
C TYR A 190 -9.27 4.91 -4.46
N SER A 191 -8.88 5.21 -5.69
CA SER A 191 -9.29 4.48 -6.88
C SER A 191 -8.18 4.48 -7.93
N VAL A 192 -8.09 3.40 -8.71
CA VAL A 192 -7.15 3.24 -9.83
C VAL A 192 -7.82 3.45 -11.19
N ASP A 193 -9.13 3.62 -11.23
CA ASP A 193 -9.97 3.70 -12.43
C ASP A 193 -11.03 4.83 -12.36
N ASN A 194 -11.05 5.59 -11.26
CA ASN A 194 -12.04 6.61 -10.92
C ASN A 194 -13.49 6.10 -10.83
N SER A 195 -13.70 4.79 -10.72
CA SER A 195 -15.02 4.17 -10.72
C SER A 195 -15.22 3.23 -9.53
N THR A 196 -14.22 2.38 -9.26
CA THR A 196 -14.17 1.48 -8.13
C THR A 196 -13.35 2.11 -7.02
N TRP A 197 -13.95 2.27 -5.84
CA TRP A 197 -13.34 2.99 -4.72
C TRP A 197 -13.12 2.06 -3.53
N ILE A 198 -11.92 2.16 -2.95
CA ILE A 198 -11.47 1.33 -1.84
C ILE A 198 -11.04 2.22 -0.69
N ASP A 199 -11.42 1.86 0.53
CA ASP A 199 -11.01 2.59 1.73
C ASP A 199 -9.51 2.46 1.95
N LEU A 200 -8.86 3.54 2.41
CA LEU A 200 -7.48 3.45 2.86
C LEU A 200 -7.39 2.55 4.10
N PRO A 201 -6.22 1.91 4.35
CA PRO A 201 -6.00 1.12 5.56
C PRO A 201 -6.37 1.89 6.82
N THR A 202 -6.96 1.22 7.82
CA THR A 202 -7.50 1.87 9.03
C THR A 202 -6.51 2.81 9.73
N ALA A 203 -5.21 2.46 9.75
CA ALA A 203 -4.16 3.28 10.36
C ALA A 203 -3.92 4.63 9.64
N LYS A 204 -4.35 4.73 8.38
CA LYS A 204 -4.20 5.87 7.46
C LYS A 204 -5.52 6.59 7.21
N ASN A 205 -6.61 6.14 7.84
CA ASN A 205 -7.97 6.62 7.62
C ASN A 205 -8.50 7.39 8.85
N ASN A 206 -9.52 8.23 8.69
CA ASN A 206 -10.08 9.10 9.74
C ASN A 206 -9.06 10.07 10.36
N ARG A 207 -8.20 10.66 9.53
CA ARG A 207 -7.16 11.62 9.95
C ARG A 207 -7.05 12.73 8.92
N THR A 208 -6.78 13.95 9.39
CA THR A 208 -6.64 15.10 8.49
C THR A 208 -5.44 14.97 7.56
N ILE A 209 -4.34 14.39 8.05
CA ILE A 209 -3.14 14.13 7.27
C ILE A 209 -2.95 12.62 7.20
N THR A 210 -2.70 12.13 6.00
CA THR A 210 -2.37 10.73 5.73
C THR A 210 -1.12 10.67 4.86
N GLU A 211 -0.20 9.79 5.25
CA GLU A 211 1.11 9.66 4.64
C GLU A 211 1.38 8.18 4.33
N PHE A 212 1.70 7.87 3.09
CA PHE A 212 2.04 6.52 2.62
C PHE A 212 2.79 6.57 1.29
N SER A 213 3.54 5.53 0.96
CA SER A 213 3.99 5.33 -0.43
C SER A 213 2.89 4.62 -1.24
N ILE A 214 2.88 4.79 -2.57
CA ILE A 214 1.94 4.05 -3.42
C ILE A 214 2.19 2.54 -3.35
N GLN A 215 3.43 2.11 -3.10
CA GLN A 215 3.75 0.70 -2.85
C GLN A 215 3.15 0.18 -1.54
N GLU A 216 3.11 0.99 -0.48
CA GLU A 216 2.41 0.63 0.77
C GLU A 216 0.90 0.45 0.52
N LEU A 217 0.31 1.25 -0.38
CA LEU A 217 -1.11 1.21 -0.70
C LEU A 217 -1.49 0.05 -1.64
N LEU A 218 -0.72 -0.19 -2.70
CA LEU A 218 -1.04 -1.15 -3.78
C LEU A 218 -0.22 -2.45 -3.73
N GLY A 219 0.72 -2.56 -2.78
CA GLY A 219 1.67 -3.67 -2.69
C GLY A 219 2.55 -3.79 -3.93
N ASN A 220 3.09 -4.99 -4.19
CA ASN A 220 3.97 -5.26 -5.35
C ASN A 220 3.31 -5.01 -6.72
N SER A 221 1.98 -4.94 -6.78
CA SER A 221 1.26 -4.63 -8.01
C SER A 221 1.29 -3.15 -8.38
N HIS A 222 1.86 -2.27 -7.53
CA HIS A 222 1.96 -0.83 -7.79
C HIS A 222 2.63 -0.52 -9.14
N ILE A 223 3.57 -1.36 -9.58
CA ILE A 223 4.29 -1.18 -10.86
C ILE A 223 3.34 -1.19 -12.07
N ASN A 224 2.19 -1.88 -11.96
CA ASN A 224 1.20 -1.95 -13.04
C ASN A 224 0.45 -0.62 -13.25
N TYR A 225 0.66 0.34 -12.35
CA TYR A 225 0.03 1.66 -12.35
C TYR A 225 1.02 2.79 -12.65
N PHE A 226 2.24 2.45 -13.07
CA PHE A 226 3.17 3.44 -13.61
C PHE A 226 2.59 4.15 -14.83
N ASN A 227 2.78 5.47 -14.83
CA ASN A 227 2.25 6.42 -15.81
C ASN A 227 0.71 6.39 -15.92
N LYS A 228 0.01 5.97 -14.86
CA LYS A 228 -1.44 6.02 -14.75
C LYS A 228 -1.88 6.98 -13.64
N PRO A 229 -3.04 7.62 -13.78
CA PRO A 229 -3.58 8.46 -12.72
C PRO A 229 -4.06 7.60 -11.55
N LEU A 230 -3.90 8.11 -10.33
CA LEU A 230 -4.52 7.59 -9.11
C LEU A 230 -5.39 8.67 -8.48
N TYR A 231 -6.51 8.25 -7.92
CA TYR A 231 -7.60 9.14 -7.51
C TYR A 231 -7.85 8.99 -6.01
N PHE A 232 -8.09 10.10 -5.32
CA PHE A 232 -8.36 10.14 -3.88
C PHE A 232 -9.56 11.04 -3.59
N ARG A 233 -10.40 10.65 -2.63
CA ARG A 233 -11.53 11.45 -2.18
C ARG A 233 -11.85 11.18 -0.71
N LEU A 234 -12.66 12.05 -0.12
CA LEU A 234 -13.23 11.85 1.20
C LEU A 234 -14.73 11.62 1.10
N GLY A 235 -15.28 10.73 1.93
CA GLY A 235 -16.74 10.51 1.96
C GLY A 235 -17.12 9.17 2.56
N TYR A 236 -18.41 8.84 2.51
CA TYR A 236 -18.95 7.51 2.84
C TYR A 236 -20.00 7.16 1.80
N ILE A 237 -20.42 5.91 1.67
CA ILE A 237 -21.54 5.58 0.77
C ILE A 237 -22.81 6.38 1.12
N GLY A 238 -23.05 6.64 2.41
CA GLY A 238 -24.18 7.46 2.89
C GLY A 238 -23.97 8.98 2.80
N ARG A 239 -22.75 9.46 2.57
CA ARG A 239 -22.38 10.89 2.58
C ARG A 239 -21.79 11.31 1.23
N PRO A 240 -22.21 12.43 0.62
CA PRO A 240 -21.63 12.88 -0.64
C PRO A 240 -20.11 13.04 -0.55
N PHE A 241 -19.41 12.48 -1.54
CA PHE A 241 -17.96 12.55 -1.60
C PHE A 241 -17.47 13.96 -1.96
N THR A 242 -16.24 14.28 -1.56
CA THR A 242 -15.54 15.48 -2.03
C THR A 242 -15.20 15.36 -3.51
N ASN A 243 -14.75 16.49 -4.09
CA ASN A 243 -14.05 16.44 -5.37
C ASN A 243 -12.84 15.49 -5.28
N THR A 244 -12.53 14.86 -6.40
CA THR A 244 -11.43 13.91 -6.50
C THR A 244 -10.10 14.66 -6.64
N PHE A 245 -9.13 14.29 -5.81
CA PHE A 245 -7.73 14.67 -5.97
C PHE A 245 -7.03 13.62 -6.84
N THR A 246 -6.32 14.05 -7.86
CA THR A 246 -5.68 13.15 -8.84
C THR A 246 -4.17 13.36 -8.84
N ILE A 247 -3.42 12.27 -8.77
CA ILE A 247 -1.98 12.26 -8.99
C ILE A 247 -1.64 11.46 -10.25
N ASN A 248 -0.53 11.80 -10.89
CA ASN A 248 0.17 10.99 -11.86
C ASN A 248 1.26 10.20 -11.13
N TYR A 249 1.16 8.88 -11.16
CA TYR A 249 2.13 8.01 -10.51
C TYR A 249 3.13 7.48 -11.53
N SER A 250 4.42 7.74 -11.33
CA SER A 250 5.47 7.41 -12.30
C SER A 250 6.64 6.68 -11.61
N PRO A 251 7.40 5.85 -12.34
CA PRO A 251 8.55 5.18 -11.74
C PRO A 251 9.67 6.17 -11.41
N CYS A 252 9.78 7.25 -12.20
CA CYS A 252 10.85 8.27 -12.11
C CYS A 252 12.28 7.71 -12.06
N ALA A 253 12.43 6.49 -12.56
CA ALA A 253 13.64 5.68 -12.63
C ALA A 253 13.46 4.69 -13.79
N PRO A 254 14.55 4.13 -14.36
CA PRO A 254 14.45 2.93 -15.19
C PRO A 254 13.92 1.78 -14.34
N VAL A 255 12.99 0.99 -14.86
CA VAL A 255 12.38 -0.14 -14.14
C VAL A 255 13.18 -1.40 -14.42
N ALA A 256 13.68 -2.04 -13.36
CA ALA A 256 14.30 -3.35 -13.44
C ALA A 256 13.25 -4.40 -13.82
N GLU A 257 13.40 -4.99 -15.00
CA GLU A 257 12.47 -6.00 -15.55
C GLU A 257 12.97 -7.43 -15.37
N ARG A 258 14.29 -7.61 -15.23
CA ARG A 258 14.90 -8.94 -15.13
C ARG A 258 16.21 -8.88 -14.36
N ILE A 259 16.41 -9.87 -13.49
CA ILE A 259 17.70 -10.15 -12.87
C ILE A 259 18.27 -11.42 -13.50
N PHE A 260 19.50 -11.35 -14.01
CA PHE A 260 20.27 -12.53 -14.34
C PHE A 260 21.26 -12.77 -13.20
N TYR A 261 21.20 -13.98 -12.63
CA TYR A 261 22.01 -14.39 -11.50
C TYR A 261 22.75 -15.68 -11.85
N GLN A 262 24.05 -15.67 -11.60
CA GLN A 262 24.91 -16.85 -11.70
C GLN A 262 25.61 -17.08 -10.36
N GLY A 263 25.19 -18.13 -9.66
CA GLY A 263 25.70 -18.48 -8.34
C GLY A 263 27.19 -18.89 -8.34
N PRO A 264 27.75 -19.18 -7.16
CA PRO A 264 29.13 -19.62 -7.03
C PRO A 264 29.34 -20.95 -7.77
N LYS A 265 30.53 -21.11 -8.36
CA LYS A 265 30.88 -22.31 -9.12
C LYS A 265 31.15 -23.50 -8.19
N CYS A 266 31.91 -23.25 -7.13
CA CYS A 266 32.20 -24.23 -6.09
C CYS A 266 31.65 -23.78 -4.75
N ASN A 267 31.49 -24.74 -3.84
CA ASN A 267 31.08 -24.44 -2.47
C ASN A 267 32.00 -23.38 -1.84
N GLY A 268 31.36 -22.33 -1.30
CA GLY A 268 32.06 -21.23 -0.67
C GLY A 268 32.94 -20.42 -1.64
N ASP A 269 32.67 -20.42 -2.93
CA ASP A 269 33.16 -19.37 -3.83
C ASP A 269 32.26 -18.12 -3.74
N ASN A 270 32.69 -17.03 -4.37
CA ASN A 270 31.85 -15.85 -4.56
C ASN A 270 30.86 -16.08 -5.71
N ILE A 271 29.77 -15.32 -5.71
CA ILE A 271 28.83 -15.26 -6.83
C ILE A 271 29.56 -14.83 -8.10
N GLN A 272 29.24 -15.47 -9.22
CA GLN A 272 29.91 -15.21 -10.50
C GLN A 272 29.34 -13.98 -11.22
N ALA A 273 28.03 -13.78 -11.17
CA ALA A 273 27.39 -12.64 -11.83
C ALA A 273 26.04 -12.26 -11.20
N ILE A 274 25.78 -10.95 -11.14
CA ILE A 274 24.46 -10.36 -10.92
C ILE A 274 24.32 -9.21 -11.92
N ASP A 275 23.49 -9.43 -12.93
CA ASP A 275 23.15 -8.44 -13.97
C ASP A 275 21.69 -8.00 -13.77
N VAL A 276 21.48 -6.69 -13.68
CA VAL A 276 20.17 -6.05 -13.54
C VAL A 276 19.79 -5.41 -14.88
N PHE A 277 18.74 -5.91 -15.52
CA PHE A 277 18.25 -5.41 -16.80
C PHE A 277 17.08 -4.46 -16.60
N PHE A 278 17.17 -3.29 -17.25
CA PHE A 278 16.24 -2.18 -17.18
C PHE A 278 15.49 -2.00 -18.50
N ASP A 279 14.27 -1.50 -18.40
CA ASP A 279 13.38 -1.16 -19.51
C ASP A 279 13.93 -0.08 -20.46
N ARG A 280 14.71 0.87 -19.92
CA ARG A 280 15.31 1.99 -20.65
C ARG A 280 16.70 2.36 -20.12
N ASN A 281 17.41 3.19 -20.87
CA ASN A 281 18.64 3.83 -20.40
C ASN A 281 18.33 5.00 -19.44
N LEU A 282 19.37 5.47 -18.76
CA LEU A 282 19.37 6.74 -18.04
C LEU A 282 19.22 7.90 -19.03
N THR A 283 18.38 8.86 -18.69
CA THR A 283 18.21 10.12 -19.40
C THR A 283 19.28 11.13 -19.03
N GLN A 284 19.32 12.29 -19.70
CA GLN A 284 20.28 13.34 -19.38
C GLN A 284 20.12 13.80 -17.93
N ASN A 285 21.25 13.88 -17.20
CA ASN A 285 21.35 14.23 -15.77
C ASN A 285 20.62 13.26 -14.83
N GLU A 286 20.25 12.07 -15.30
CA GLU A 286 19.75 10.98 -14.48
C GLU A 286 20.93 10.05 -14.10
N ASP A 287 21.00 9.67 -12.82
CA ASP A 287 21.95 8.67 -12.33
C ASP A 287 21.28 7.72 -11.34
N ILE A 288 21.90 6.55 -11.11
CA ILE A 288 21.55 5.68 -9.98
C ILE A 288 22.58 5.92 -8.89
N SER A 289 22.14 6.58 -7.82
CA SER A 289 23.01 6.97 -6.71
C SER A 289 23.40 5.76 -5.86
N ILE A 290 22.42 4.89 -5.63
CA ILE A 290 22.55 3.69 -4.80
C ILE A 290 21.81 2.55 -5.48
N MET A 291 22.45 1.40 -5.56
CA MET A 291 21.88 0.12 -5.96
C MET A 291 22.52 -0.99 -5.13
N TYR A 292 21.70 -1.81 -4.49
CA TYR A 292 22.17 -2.92 -3.68
C TYR A 292 21.27 -4.15 -3.78
N VAL A 293 21.88 -5.29 -3.47
CA VAL A 293 21.19 -6.55 -3.23
C VAL A 293 20.69 -6.55 -1.79
N LEU A 294 19.44 -6.94 -1.55
CA LEU A 294 18.90 -7.11 -0.19
C LEU A 294 18.15 -8.43 -0.04
N ASN A 295 18.19 -9.00 1.16
CA ASN A 295 17.38 -10.16 1.50
C ASN A 295 15.89 -9.78 1.48
N SER A 296 15.07 -10.54 0.74
CA SER A 296 13.65 -10.23 0.50
C SER A 296 12.77 -10.31 1.76
N VAL A 297 13.26 -10.89 2.86
CA VAL A 297 12.53 -11.05 4.12
C VAL A 297 13.09 -10.12 5.20
N THR A 298 14.39 -10.19 5.46
CA THR A 298 15.02 -9.41 6.54
C THR A 298 15.37 -7.99 6.14
N SER A 299 15.30 -7.67 4.85
CA SER A 299 15.78 -6.40 4.26
C SER A 299 17.26 -6.11 4.53
N ALA A 300 18.03 -7.12 4.95
CA ALA A 300 19.46 -6.98 5.18
C ALA A 300 20.18 -6.68 3.85
N ILE A 301 20.93 -5.58 3.83
CA ILE A 301 21.65 -5.10 2.65
C ILE A 301 22.94 -5.91 2.48
N SER A 302 23.23 -6.29 1.24
CA SER A 302 24.45 -6.96 0.79
C SER A 302 25.11 -6.11 -0.30
N PHE A 303 25.76 -6.72 -1.31
CA PHE A 303 26.54 -6.03 -2.36
C PHE A 303 25.88 -4.73 -2.82
N GLN A 304 26.68 -3.66 -2.90
CA GLN A 304 26.26 -2.34 -3.32
C GLN A 304 27.19 -1.82 -4.41
N ASN A 305 26.68 -0.95 -5.28
CA ASN A 305 27.51 -0.15 -6.17
C ASN A 305 28.55 0.68 -5.37
N THR A 306 29.80 0.69 -5.83
CA THR A 306 30.88 1.47 -5.19
C THR A 306 30.96 2.92 -5.68
N ALA A 307 30.33 3.21 -6.82
CA ALA A 307 30.26 4.54 -7.41
C ALA A 307 28.87 4.78 -8.01
N ILE A 308 28.50 6.05 -8.12
CA ILE A 308 27.26 6.48 -8.80
C ILE A 308 27.25 5.93 -10.22
N ILE A 309 26.14 5.30 -10.62
CA ILE A 309 25.99 4.68 -11.93
C ILE A 309 25.44 5.75 -12.88
N LYS A 310 26.30 6.23 -13.77
CA LYS A 310 25.97 7.28 -14.76
C LYS A 310 25.62 6.76 -16.14
N SER A 311 25.79 5.46 -16.37
CA SER A 311 25.47 4.83 -17.66
C SER A 311 25.13 3.37 -17.46
N LEU A 312 24.16 2.87 -18.22
CA LEU A 312 23.85 1.45 -18.34
C LEU A 312 24.41 0.94 -19.66
N VAL A 313 24.85 -0.33 -19.67
CA VAL A 313 25.41 -0.96 -20.87
C VAL A 313 24.29 -1.63 -21.64
N PHE A 314 24.16 -1.36 -22.94
CA PHE A 314 23.17 -2.06 -23.76
C PHE A 314 23.66 -3.48 -24.07
N ASP A 315 22.83 -4.48 -23.75
CA ASP A 315 23.08 -5.88 -24.04
C ASP A 315 22.28 -6.29 -25.28
N SER A 316 22.97 -6.60 -26.38
CA SER A 316 22.33 -6.90 -27.67
C SER A 316 21.66 -8.28 -27.71
N ALA A 317 22.04 -9.21 -26.83
CA ALA A 317 21.39 -10.52 -26.78
C ALA A 317 20.02 -10.44 -26.09
N VAL A 318 19.92 -9.61 -25.04
CA VAL A 318 18.67 -9.41 -24.28
C VAL A 318 17.86 -8.20 -24.80
N GLN A 319 18.44 -7.35 -25.63
CA GLN A 319 17.84 -6.10 -26.14
C GLN A 319 17.39 -5.15 -25.02
N LYS A 320 18.20 -5.05 -23.95
CA LYS A 320 17.92 -4.26 -22.75
C LYS A 320 19.18 -3.59 -22.21
N TYR A 321 19.01 -2.56 -21.39
CA TYR A 321 20.11 -1.89 -20.72
C TYR A 321 20.43 -2.59 -19.40
N LYS A 322 21.70 -2.76 -19.05
CA LYS A 322 22.10 -3.48 -17.84
C LYS A 322 23.13 -2.78 -16.98
N TYR A 323 23.08 -3.10 -15.70
CA TYR A 323 24.15 -2.87 -14.74
C TYR A 323 24.65 -4.22 -14.19
N SER A 324 25.97 -4.39 -14.13
CA SER A 324 26.62 -5.59 -13.61
C SER A 324 27.34 -5.24 -12.30
N PHE A 325 27.02 -5.95 -11.23
CA PHE A 325 27.76 -5.81 -9.97
C PHE A 325 29.17 -6.38 -10.12
N THR A 326 30.17 -5.65 -9.64
CA THR A 326 31.59 -6.02 -9.79
C THR A 326 32.23 -6.62 -8.55
N ASN A 327 31.79 -6.22 -7.35
CA ASN A 327 32.35 -6.66 -6.07
C ASN A 327 31.45 -7.69 -5.39
N LEU A 328 31.31 -8.84 -6.04
CA LEU A 328 30.47 -9.94 -5.58
C LEU A 328 31.18 -10.79 -4.54
N GLY A 329 30.42 -11.19 -3.52
CA GLY A 329 30.85 -12.07 -2.44
C GLY A 329 29.87 -13.22 -2.27
N LYS A 330 29.68 -13.66 -1.02
CA LYS A 330 28.74 -14.72 -0.64
C LYS A 330 27.47 -14.13 -0.06
N LEU A 331 26.41 -14.91 -0.15
CA LEU A 331 25.13 -14.64 0.49
C LEU A 331 24.77 -15.80 1.43
N GLU A 332 23.71 -15.64 2.20
CA GLU A 332 23.23 -16.69 3.09
C GLU A 332 22.53 -17.79 2.27
N ASN A 333 22.95 -19.04 2.50
CA ASN A 333 22.48 -20.17 1.71
C ASN A 333 20.97 -20.38 1.85
N GLY A 334 20.27 -20.59 0.73
CA GLY A 334 18.84 -20.86 0.69
C GLY A 334 17.94 -19.63 0.76
N GLN A 335 18.51 -18.43 0.95
CA GLN A 335 17.76 -17.18 1.04
C GLN A 335 17.42 -16.61 -0.35
N THR A 336 16.40 -15.75 -0.37
CA THR A 336 15.91 -15.05 -1.56
C THR A 336 16.25 -13.57 -1.49
N TYR A 337 16.65 -12.99 -2.61
CA TYR A 337 17.17 -11.63 -2.70
C TYR A 337 16.51 -10.82 -3.81
N ASN A 338 16.34 -9.53 -3.54
CA ASN A 338 15.89 -8.49 -4.47
C ASN A 338 17.02 -7.51 -4.78
N ILE A 339 16.80 -6.64 -5.77
CA ILE A 339 17.60 -5.45 -6.03
C ILE A 339 16.78 -4.23 -5.67
N LYS A 340 17.34 -3.33 -4.87
CA LYS A 340 16.76 -2.02 -4.57
C LYS A 340 17.70 -0.92 -5.02
N TYR A 341 17.14 0.14 -5.60
CA TYR A 341 17.90 1.24 -6.14
C TYR A 341 17.17 2.57 -5.99
N GLN A 342 17.96 3.65 -5.94
CA GLN A 342 17.53 5.04 -5.89
C GLN A 342 18.14 5.79 -7.07
N THR A 343 17.30 6.42 -7.88
CA THR A 343 17.76 7.34 -8.93
C THR A 343 17.82 8.78 -8.42
N ARG A 344 18.58 9.59 -9.14
CA ARG A 344 18.55 11.04 -9.03
C ARG A 344 18.35 11.66 -10.39
N LEU A 345 17.70 12.81 -10.42
CA LEU A 345 17.63 13.71 -11.57
C LEU A 345 18.16 15.07 -11.12
N ASN A 346 19.18 15.59 -11.82
CA ASN A 346 19.85 16.83 -11.41
C ASN A 346 20.31 16.78 -9.93
N GLU A 347 20.90 15.64 -9.52
CA GLU A 347 21.40 15.37 -8.17
C GLU A 347 20.35 15.30 -7.05
N GLN A 348 19.06 15.48 -7.36
CA GLN A 348 17.95 15.30 -6.42
C GLN A 348 17.38 13.89 -6.53
N ASN A 349 17.11 13.24 -5.39
CA ASN A 349 16.50 11.92 -5.35
C ASN A 349 15.13 11.92 -6.05
N THR A 350 14.91 10.92 -6.90
CA THR A 350 13.63 10.68 -7.58
C THR A 350 13.13 9.27 -7.27
N GLY A 351 12.99 8.40 -8.27
CA GLY A 351 12.47 7.04 -8.10
C GLY A 351 13.31 6.15 -7.20
N ALA A 352 12.68 5.52 -6.22
CA ALA A 352 13.20 4.39 -5.46
C ALA A 352 12.36 3.14 -5.73
N LEU A 353 13.00 2.09 -6.24
CA LEU A 353 12.33 0.88 -6.69
C LEU A 353 13.02 -0.36 -6.14
N GLU A 354 12.23 -1.42 -5.95
CA GLU A 354 12.70 -2.75 -5.56
C GLU A 354 12.16 -3.80 -6.52
N SER A 355 13.01 -4.74 -6.94
CA SER A 355 12.68 -5.79 -7.92
C SER A 355 11.90 -6.96 -7.29
N THR A 356 10.86 -6.69 -6.49
CA THR A 356 10.13 -7.71 -5.72
C THR A 356 9.43 -8.77 -6.58
N ASN A 357 9.20 -8.48 -7.86
CA ASN A 357 8.56 -9.40 -8.81
C ASN A 357 9.55 -10.31 -9.54
N THR A 358 10.86 -10.07 -9.43
CA THR A 358 11.91 -10.87 -10.07
C THR A 358 13.05 -11.17 -9.08
N PRO A 359 12.77 -11.83 -7.94
CA PRO A 359 13.81 -12.20 -7.00
C PRO A 359 14.72 -13.30 -7.57
N PHE A 360 15.90 -13.47 -6.98
CA PHE A 360 16.74 -14.65 -7.20
C PHE A 360 17.04 -15.36 -5.87
N LYS A 361 17.18 -16.69 -5.93
CA LYS A 361 17.53 -17.51 -4.77
C LYS A 361 19.03 -17.81 -4.81
N TYR A 362 19.72 -17.54 -3.71
CA TYR A 362 21.11 -17.95 -3.55
C TYR A 362 21.17 -19.39 -3.04
N VAL A 363 21.92 -20.23 -3.74
CA VAL A 363 22.22 -21.59 -3.32
C VAL A 363 23.71 -21.80 -3.47
N ASP A 364 24.36 -22.15 -2.36
CA ASP A 364 25.77 -22.58 -2.36
C ASP A 364 25.81 -24.07 -2.76
N PRO A 365 26.56 -24.46 -3.80
CA PRO A 365 26.68 -25.85 -4.22
C PRO A 365 27.15 -26.76 -3.08
N GLU A 366 26.88 -28.05 -3.21
CA GLU A 366 27.42 -29.04 -2.29
C GLU A 366 28.95 -29.02 -2.32
N LYS A 367 29.57 -29.12 -1.15
CA LYS A 367 31.02 -29.17 -1.03
C LYS A 367 31.52 -30.51 -1.59
N LEU A 368 32.53 -30.50 -2.46
CA LEU A 368 33.29 -31.72 -2.77
C LEU A 368 33.98 -32.20 -1.49
N SER A 369 33.80 -33.48 -1.16
CA SER A 369 34.54 -34.10 -0.09
C SER A 369 34.87 -35.55 -0.42
N PHE A 370 36.04 -35.97 0.04
CA PHE A 370 36.53 -37.33 -0.09
C PHE A 370 37.37 -37.69 1.13
N ASN A 371 37.54 -38.98 1.36
CA ASN A 371 38.45 -39.51 2.36
C ASN A 371 39.49 -40.40 1.69
N THR A 372 40.70 -40.43 2.24
CA THR A 372 41.76 -41.34 1.81
C THR A 372 42.05 -42.40 2.87
N LYS A 373 42.53 -43.56 2.42
CA LYS A 373 43.05 -44.62 3.29
C LYS A 373 44.25 -45.29 2.62
N GLY A 374 45.43 -45.14 3.21
CA GLY A 374 46.66 -45.76 2.71
C GLY A 374 46.90 -47.17 3.26
N GLU A 375 47.58 -48.00 2.49
CA GLU A 375 48.18 -49.27 2.90
C GLU A 375 49.66 -49.29 2.47
N LEU A 376 50.56 -49.56 3.42
CA LEU A 376 51.99 -49.61 3.16
C LEU A 376 52.35 -50.86 2.33
N PRO A 377 53.47 -50.81 1.58
CA PRO A 377 54.01 -52.01 0.94
C PRO A 377 54.26 -53.15 1.94
N SER A 378 54.11 -54.40 1.51
CA SER A 378 54.26 -55.59 2.36
C SER A 378 55.68 -55.76 2.93
N CYS A 379 56.68 -55.11 2.32
CA CYS A 379 58.06 -55.15 2.75
C CYS A 379 58.79 -53.81 2.50
N VAL A 380 59.90 -53.61 3.20
CA VAL A 380 60.77 -52.43 2.99
C VAL A 380 61.32 -52.46 1.56
N GLY A 381 61.11 -51.37 0.81
CA GLY A 381 61.48 -51.28 -0.60
C GLY A 381 60.48 -51.92 -1.56
N GLY A 382 59.38 -52.48 -1.06
CA GLY A 382 58.26 -52.95 -1.87
C GLY A 382 57.51 -51.80 -2.55
N ASN A 383 56.73 -52.16 -3.56
CA ASN A 383 55.90 -51.24 -4.35
C ASN A 383 54.47 -51.76 -4.48
N ASP A 384 53.99 -52.57 -3.55
CA ASP A 384 52.64 -53.17 -3.54
C ASP A 384 51.65 -52.42 -2.63
N GLY A 385 52.04 -51.25 -2.10
CA GLY A 385 51.16 -50.37 -1.35
C GLY A 385 50.11 -49.69 -2.24
N PHE A 386 49.06 -49.12 -1.62
CA PHE A 386 48.02 -48.39 -2.32
C PHE A 386 47.38 -47.27 -1.48
N ILE A 387 46.69 -46.35 -2.15
CA ILE A 387 45.79 -45.38 -1.55
C ILE A 387 44.37 -45.65 -2.06
N GLU A 388 43.45 -45.90 -1.15
CA GLU A 388 42.01 -45.96 -1.40
C GLU A 388 41.41 -44.55 -1.23
N ILE A 389 40.57 -44.13 -2.17
CA ILE A 389 39.87 -42.84 -2.15
C ILE A 389 38.36 -43.13 -2.20
N THR A 390 37.63 -42.58 -1.24
CA THR A 390 36.16 -42.66 -1.16
C THR A 390 35.57 -41.26 -1.28
N ILE A 391 34.88 -40.97 -2.38
CA ILE A 391 34.15 -39.71 -2.54
C ILE A 391 32.88 -39.75 -1.68
N THR A 392 32.69 -38.76 -0.82
CA THR A 392 31.53 -38.65 0.07
C THR A 392 30.49 -37.65 -0.42
N SER A 393 30.91 -36.63 -1.17
CA SER A 393 30.03 -35.62 -1.77
C SER A 393 30.70 -34.97 -3.00
N GLY A 394 29.93 -34.36 -3.90
CA GLY A 394 30.42 -33.75 -5.15
C GLY A 394 29.82 -34.37 -6.41
N THR A 395 30.10 -33.76 -7.57
CA THR A 395 29.45 -34.14 -8.84
C THR A 395 30.40 -34.86 -9.80
N SER A 396 30.02 -36.05 -10.26
CA SER A 396 30.77 -36.82 -11.28
C SER A 396 30.68 -36.17 -12.68
N PRO A 397 31.70 -36.27 -13.56
CA PRO A 397 32.96 -37.02 -13.41
C PRO A 397 33.96 -36.40 -12.43
N PHE A 398 34.74 -37.25 -11.76
CA PHE A 398 35.84 -36.83 -10.89
C PHE A 398 37.19 -37.01 -11.59
N HIS A 399 38.09 -36.03 -11.43
CA HIS A 399 39.48 -36.12 -11.88
C HIS A 399 40.41 -36.20 -10.66
N PHE A 400 41.42 -37.05 -10.77
CA PHE A 400 42.33 -37.39 -9.67
C PHE A 400 43.74 -36.95 -10.02
N TYR A 401 44.42 -36.36 -9.05
CA TYR A 401 45.80 -35.92 -9.19
C TYR A 401 46.63 -36.50 -8.06
N LYS A 402 47.81 -37.00 -8.40
CA LYS A 402 48.82 -37.47 -7.44
C LYS A 402 50.08 -36.66 -7.66
N ASN A 403 50.54 -35.95 -6.64
CA ASN A 403 51.71 -35.08 -6.73
C ASN A 403 51.63 -34.09 -7.92
N GLN A 404 50.45 -33.49 -8.12
CA GLN A 404 50.13 -32.54 -9.20
C GLN A 404 49.99 -33.13 -10.61
N GLU A 405 50.19 -34.44 -10.81
CA GLU A 405 49.98 -35.11 -12.09
C GLU A 405 48.61 -35.78 -12.15
N GLU A 406 47.87 -35.57 -13.25
CA GLU A 406 46.57 -36.23 -13.46
C GLU A 406 46.77 -37.73 -13.64
N ILE A 407 45.95 -38.52 -12.96
CA ILE A 407 45.99 -39.98 -12.99
C ILE A 407 44.60 -40.56 -13.20
N ILE A 408 44.56 -41.81 -13.68
CA ILE A 408 43.34 -42.60 -13.78
C ILE A 408 43.44 -43.71 -12.72
N PRO A 409 42.78 -43.57 -11.55
CA PRO A 409 42.78 -44.62 -10.54
C PRO A 409 41.93 -45.82 -10.99
N GLU A 410 42.22 -47.00 -10.44
CA GLU A 410 41.38 -48.18 -10.62
C GLU A 410 40.08 -47.98 -9.84
N TYR A 411 38.93 -48.13 -10.49
CA TYR A 411 37.62 -48.05 -9.83
C TYR A 411 37.08 -49.44 -9.51
N SER A 412 36.79 -49.71 -8.24
CA SER A 412 36.24 -50.98 -7.78
C SER A 412 35.34 -50.77 -6.56
N ASN A 413 34.16 -51.41 -6.54
CA ASN A 413 33.21 -51.40 -5.42
C ASN A 413 32.88 -50.00 -4.86
N GLY A 414 32.70 -49.00 -5.73
CA GLY A 414 32.36 -47.65 -5.29
C GLY A 414 33.54 -46.80 -4.82
N LYS A 415 34.78 -47.30 -4.94
CA LYS A 415 35.99 -46.63 -4.49
C LYS A 415 37.03 -46.56 -5.59
N TYR A 416 37.97 -45.64 -5.43
CA TYR A 416 39.08 -45.42 -6.35
C TYR A 416 40.39 -45.86 -5.69
N TYR A 417 41.26 -46.53 -6.43
CA TYR A 417 42.52 -47.07 -5.93
C TYR A 417 43.69 -46.57 -6.76
N ILE A 418 44.67 -45.97 -6.08
CA ILE A 418 45.99 -45.70 -6.65
C ILE A 418 46.91 -46.83 -6.16
N ARG A 419 47.24 -47.76 -7.04
CA ARG A 419 48.04 -48.95 -6.72
C ARG A 419 49.52 -48.78 -7.08
N ASN A 420 50.29 -49.79 -6.69
CA ASN A 420 51.71 -49.94 -6.99
C ASN A 420 52.58 -48.81 -6.43
N LEU A 421 52.27 -48.39 -5.20
CA LEU A 421 52.95 -47.29 -4.53
C LEU A 421 54.07 -47.84 -3.65
N SER A 422 55.22 -47.17 -3.68
CA SER A 422 56.28 -47.34 -2.68
C SER A 422 55.92 -46.57 -1.41
N GLN A 423 56.66 -46.81 -0.33
CA GLN A 423 56.51 -46.00 0.88
C GLN A 423 57.00 -44.57 0.60
N ASP A 424 56.05 -43.63 0.53
CA ASP A 424 56.31 -42.19 0.35
C ASP A 424 55.08 -41.37 0.80
N ASN A 425 55.21 -40.05 0.87
CA ASN A 425 54.11 -39.13 1.05
C ASN A 425 53.55 -38.73 -0.32
N TYR A 426 52.26 -38.97 -0.54
CA TYR A 426 51.58 -38.63 -1.78
C TYR A 426 50.54 -37.54 -1.51
N ASN A 427 50.64 -36.42 -2.22
CA ASN A 427 49.61 -35.39 -2.19
C ASN A 427 48.48 -35.79 -3.16
N ILE A 428 47.27 -35.97 -2.62
CA ILE A 428 46.10 -36.36 -3.40
C ILE A 428 45.16 -35.16 -3.55
N VAL A 429 44.86 -34.81 -4.80
CA VAL A 429 43.82 -33.82 -5.11
C VAL A 429 42.75 -34.49 -5.96
N VAL A 430 41.50 -34.30 -5.56
CA VAL A 430 40.34 -34.68 -6.37
C VAL A 430 39.63 -33.40 -6.81
N THR A 431 39.22 -33.37 -8.08
CA THR A 431 38.28 -32.37 -8.58
C THR A 431 37.00 -33.02 -9.07
N ASP A 432 35.89 -32.30 -8.97
CA ASP A 432 34.59 -32.72 -9.49
C ASP A 432 34.35 -32.23 -10.93
N ALA A 433 33.16 -32.49 -11.47
CA ALA A 433 32.77 -32.09 -12.83
C ALA A 433 32.82 -30.57 -13.05
N SER A 434 32.65 -29.79 -11.98
CA SER A 434 32.77 -28.34 -12.00
C SER A 434 34.23 -27.89 -11.85
N GLY A 435 35.17 -28.79 -11.57
CA GLY A 435 36.56 -28.45 -11.29
C GLY A 435 36.77 -27.91 -9.87
N CYS A 436 35.86 -28.22 -8.94
CA CYS A 436 35.95 -27.83 -7.55
C CYS A 436 36.89 -28.77 -6.80
N ILE A 437 37.70 -28.24 -5.86
CA ILE A 437 38.56 -29.04 -4.97
C ILE A 437 38.00 -29.09 -3.55
N ASP A 438 38.30 -30.15 -2.80
CA ASP A 438 38.07 -30.15 -1.35
C ASP A 438 39.08 -29.24 -0.66
N LYS A 439 38.63 -28.04 -0.25
CA LYS A 439 39.46 -27.03 0.43
C LYS A 439 39.91 -27.43 1.84
N ASN A 440 39.37 -28.51 2.40
CA ASN A 440 39.73 -29.00 3.74
C ASN A 440 40.49 -30.33 3.72
N ALA A 441 40.76 -30.90 2.55
CA ALA A 441 41.61 -32.08 2.44
C ALA A 441 43.06 -31.68 2.71
N ASN A 442 43.48 -31.77 3.98
CA ASN A 442 44.89 -31.75 4.38
C ASN A 442 45.36 -33.21 4.53
N ASP A 443 45.29 -34.00 3.46
CA ASP A 443 45.73 -35.40 3.42
C ASP A 443 46.86 -35.60 2.40
#